data_AF-A0A951HHD1-F1
#
_entry.id   AF-A0A951HHD1-F1
#
_cell.length_a   1.000
_cell.length_b   1.000
_cell.length_c   1.000
_cell.angle_alpha   90.00
_cell.angle_beta   90.00
_cell.angle_gamma   90.00
#
_symmetry.space_group_name_H-M   'P 1'
#
loop_
_entity.id
_entity.type
_entity.pdbx_description
1 polymer ?
#
loop_
_entity_poly.entity_id
_entity_poly.type
_entity_poly.pdbx_seq_one_letter_code
_entity_poly.pdbx_strand_id
1 'polypeptide(L)' 'MAYPSETLLDKLAALLGPKGMTRDPAEIEPWLADWRSRYHGRAAAMLKP' A
#
# COMPACT_ATOMS: atom_id res chain seq x y z
N MET A 1 5.39 12.39 9.65
CA MET A 1 4.43 11.32 9.29
C MET A 1 5.16 10.00 9.48
N ALA A 2 4.66 9.12 10.33
CA ALA A 2 5.33 7.85 10.63
C ALA A 2 4.88 6.79 9.62
N TYR A 3 5.85 6.15 8.96
CA TYR A 3 5.60 4.96 8.17
C TYR A 3 5.51 3.73 9.11
N PRO A 4 4.74 2.70 8.76
CA PRO A 4 4.77 1.42 9.47
C PRO A 4 6.19 0.85 9.47
N SER A 5 6.54 0.11 10.52
CA SER A 5 7.86 -0.53 10.60
C SER A 5 8.02 -1.59 9.52
N GLU A 6 9.25 -1.80 9.04
CA GLU A 6 9.53 -2.87 8.07
C GLU A 6 9.12 -4.24 8.61
N THR A 7 9.31 -4.51 9.90
CA THR A 7 8.86 -5.75 10.54
C THR A 7 7.35 -6.00 10.40
N LEU A 8 6.52 -4.95 10.43
CA LEU A 8 5.09 -5.10 10.21
C LEU A 8 4.80 -5.41 8.75
N LEU A 9 5.45 -4.70 7.82
CA LEU A 9 5.26 -4.90 6.38
C LEU A 9 5.70 -6.31 5.94
N ASP A 10 6.80 -6.82 6.48
CA ASP A 10 7.28 -8.18 6.21
C ASP A 10 6.30 -9.24 6.69
N LYS A 11 5.74 -9.06 7.90
CA LYS A 11 4.72 -9.97 8.45
C LYS A 11 3.46 -10.00 7.59
N LEU A 12 3.03 -8.84 7.08
CA LEU A 12 1.88 -8.73 6.19
C LEU A 12 2.16 -9.38 4.83
N ALA A 13 3.35 -9.16 4.25
CA ALA A 13 3.76 -9.78 3.00
C ALA A 13 3.83 -11.31 3.12
N ALA A 14 4.34 -11.83 4.25
CA ALA A 14 4.38 -13.27 4.53
C ALA A 14 2.97 -13.87 4.71
N LEU A 15 2.06 -13.14 5.37
CA LEU A 15 0.69 -13.60 5.62
C LEU A 15 -0.16 -13.65 4.34
N LEU A 16 -0.05 -12.63 3.48
CA LEU A 16 -0.89 -12.46 2.31
C LEU A 16 -0.28 -13.10 1.04
N GLY A 17 1.00 -13.48 1.09
CA GLY A 17 1.72 -14.05 -0.02
C GLY A 17 2.07 -13.04 -1.12
N PRO A 18 2.79 -13.47 -2.18
CA PRO A 18 3.40 -12.57 -3.16
C PRO A 18 2.42 -11.74 -4.01
N LYS A 19 1.14 -12.13 -4.08
CA LYS A 19 0.09 -11.38 -4.79
C LYS A 19 -0.81 -10.58 -3.85
N GLY A 20 -0.76 -10.87 -2.54
CA GLY A 20 -1.67 -10.30 -1.56
C GLY A 20 -1.22 -8.95 -0.98
N MET A 21 -0.08 -8.42 -1.43
CA MET A 21 0.37 -7.07 -1.10
C MET A 21 1.22 -6.51 -2.25
N THR A 22 1.22 -5.19 -2.42
CA THR A 22 2.18 -4.49 -3.29
C THR A 22 2.77 -3.27 -2.58
N ARG A 23 4.04 -2.99 -2.87
CA ARG A 23 4.75 -1.75 -2.53
C ARG A 23 5.13 -0.97 -3.79
N ASP A 24 4.72 -1.43 -4.97
CA ASP A 24 5.00 -0.78 -6.26
C ASP A 24 4.25 0.55 -6.34
N PRO A 25 4.95 1.70 -6.43
CA PRO A 25 4.31 3.00 -6.56
C PRO A 25 3.35 3.08 -7.76
N ALA A 26 3.66 2.43 -8.87
CA ALA A 26 2.83 2.48 -10.08
C ALA A 26 1.52 1.69 -9.90
N GLU A 27 1.54 0.59 -9.14
CA GLU A 27 0.31 -0.13 -8.80
C GLU A 27 -0.54 0.62 -7.77
N ILE A 28 0.10 1.39 -6.87
CA ILE A 28 -0.57 2.11 -5.78
C ILE A 28 -1.16 3.45 -6.26
N GLU A 29 -0.50 4.16 -7.18
CA GLU A 29 -0.85 5.50 -7.63
C GLU A 29 -2.34 5.69 -7.99
N PRO A 30 -3.01 4.79 -8.73
CA PRO A 30 -4.42 4.94 -9.07
C PRO A 30 -5.37 4.95 -7.86
N TRP A 31 -4.91 4.42 -6.72
CA TRP A 31 -5.68 4.30 -5.48
C TRP A 31 -5.37 5.41 -4.47
N LEU A 32 -4.39 6.26 -4.75
CA LEU A 32 -4.04 7.39 -3.89
C LEU A 32 -4.94 8.60 -4.12
N ALA A 33 -5.64 8.66 -5.25
CA ALA A 33 -6.59 9.72 -5.56
C ALA A 33 -8.03 9.30 -5.24
N ASP A 34 -8.83 10.23 -4.74
CA ASP A 34 -10.27 10.04 -4.66
C ASP A 34 -10.94 10.19 -6.06
N TRP A 35 -12.19 9.74 -6.18
CA TRP A 35 -12.94 9.74 -7.45
C TRP A 35 -13.22 11.14 -8.04
N ARG A 36 -13.09 12.21 -7.25
CA ARG A 36 -13.22 13.62 -7.70
C ARG A 36 -11.86 14.28 -7.94
N SER A 37 -10.76 13.55 -7.73
CA SER A 37 -9.38 14.04 -7.84
C SER A 37 -9.09 15.29 -6.99
N ARG A 38 -9.72 15.40 -5.82
CA ARG A 38 -9.51 16.53 -4.89
C ARG A 38 -8.45 16.24 -3.84
N TYR A 39 -8.32 14.97 -3.46
CA TYR A 39 -7.37 14.53 -2.44
C TYR A 39 -6.42 13.49 -3.03
N HIS A 40 -5.14 13.65 -2.71
CA HIS A 40 -4.09 12.71 -3.05
C HIS A 40 -3.36 12.28 -1.77
N GLY A 41 -3.42 10.99 -1.48
CA GLY A 41 -2.87 10.39 -0.28
C GLY A 41 -1.46 9.83 -0.49
N ARG A 42 -0.92 9.23 0.57
CA ARG A 42 0.32 8.48 0.53
C ARG A 42 0.15 7.20 1.34
N ALA A 43 0.57 6.07 0.78
CA ALA A 43 0.53 4.77 1.44
C ALA A 43 1.92 4.10 1.38
N ALA A 44 2.21 3.27 2.38
CA ALA A 44 3.45 2.48 2.42
C ALA A 44 3.37 1.19 1.58
N ALA A 45 2.16 0.64 1.49
CA ALA A 45 1.82 -0.58 0.78
C ALA A 45 0.30 -0.61 0.54
N MET A 46 -0.14 -1.38 -0.45
CA MET A 46 -1.55 -1.73 -0.67
C MET A 46 -1.75 -3.23 -0.44
N LEU A 47 -2.70 -3.59 0.42
CA LEU A 47 -3.04 -4.98 0.74
C LEU A 47 -4.17 -5.47 -0.19
N LYS A 48 -4.05 -6.70 -0.68
CA LYS A 48 -4.92 -7.36 -1.66
C LYS A 48 -5.39 -8.73 -1.11
N PRO A 49 -6.18 -8.77 -0.02
CA PRO A 49 -6.64 -10.00 0.61
C PRO A 49 -7.65 -10.78 -0.25
#